data_AF-A0A916JSW9-F1
#
_entry.id   AF-A0A916JSW9-F1
#
_cell.length_a   1.000
_cell.length_b   1.000
_cell.length_c   1.000
_cell.angle_alpha   90.00
_cell.angle_beta   90.00
_cell.angle_gamma   90.00
#
_symmetry.space_group_name_H-M   'P 1'
#
loop_
_entity.id
_entity.type
_entity.pdbx_description
1 polymer ?
#
loop_
_entity_poly.entity_id
_entity_poly.type
_entity_poly.pdbx_seq_one_letter_code
_entity_poly.pdbx_strand_id
1 'polypeptide(L)'
;MLEELKYFKLAKELNDEHHDLLIEKKLHFRGNKNSVSLISLAKETAEKGVPNIKEKEKAESILHNQIILEEPKRDTPEKVLQAWIILDAMRNNGKLPFKENLTFITSELVFANKEEYQLSKPNRDIRNDVLAIDNDNNLCIIELKYSRVNEVKKQTIEFEKVVKNETEFFHQLVLLYTNQKWNGSIRKIAVWPNTKGKARTQEYADVEEVNYSQNGNDFSF
;
A
#
# COMPACT_ATOMS: atom_id res chain seq x y z
N MET A 1 -16.04 -15.88 2.62
CA MET A 1 -15.24 -14.66 2.46
C MET A 1 -15.86 -13.63 3.40
N LEU A 2 -15.05 -12.99 4.24
CA LEU A 2 -15.51 -11.97 5.18
C LEU A 2 -16.20 -10.82 4.43
N GLU A 3 -17.28 -10.27 5.00
CA GLU A 3 -17.98 -9.11 4.43
C GLU A 3 -17.02 -7.91 4.27
N GLU A 4 -16.06 -7.76 5.19
CA GLU A 4 -15.03 -6.72 5.14
C GLU A 4 -14.13 -6.79 3.89
N LEU A 5 -14.07 -7.95 3.20
CA LEU A 5 -13.27 -8.14 1.99
C LEU A 5 -14.06 -7.91 0.70
N LYS A 6 -15.36 -7.62 0.78
CA LYS A 6 -16.21 -7.39 -0.39
C LYS A 6 -15.62 -6.35 -1.34
N TYR A 7 -15.19 -5.20 -0.82
CA TYR A 7 -14.65 -4.11 -1.66
C TYR A 7 -13.20 -4.34 -2.07
N PHE A 8 -12.43 -5.15 -1.33
CA PHE A 8 -11.12 -5.61 -1.79
C PHE A 8 -11.26 -6.53 -2.99
N LYS A 9 -12.26 -7.42 -2.98
CA LYS A 9 -12.57 -8.29 -4.10
C LYS A 9 -13.02 -7.47 -5.32
N LEU A 10 -13.93 -6.51 -5.12
CA LEU A 10 -14.38 -5.62 -6.20
C LEU A 10 -13.21 -4.82 -6.80
N ALA A 11 -12.33 -4.26 -5.98
CA ALA A 11 -11.15 -3.53 -6.46
C ALA A 11 -10.22 -4.44 -7.27
N LYS A 12 -9.98 -5.67 -6.82
CA LYS A 12 -9.19 -6.65 -7.57
C LYS A 12 -9.83 -6.99 -8.92
N GLU A 13 -11.12 -7.30 -8.96
CA GLU A 13 -11.85 -7.61 -10.20
C GLU A 13 -11.74 -6.45 -11.20
N LEU A 14 -11.98 -5.20 -10.75
CA LEU A 14 -11.85 -4.01 -11.59
C LEU A 14 -10.42 -3.78 -12.09
N ASN A 15 -9.41 -4.04 -11.26
CA ASN A 15 -8.00 -3.93 -11.66
C ASN A 15 -7.60 -4.97 -12.69
N ASP A 16 -8.09 -6.21 -12.53
CA ASP A 16 -7.79 -7.31 -13.45
C ASP A 16 -8.49 -7.09 -14.81
N GLU A 17 -9.78 -6.71 -14.80
CA GLU A 17 -10.59 -6.52 -16.00
C GLU A 17 -10.17 -5.31 -16.85
N HIS A 18 -9.68 -4.24 -16.21
CA HIS A 18 -9.31 -2.98 -16.88
C HIS A 18 -7.82 -2.68 -16.84
N HIS A 19 -6.98 -3.70 -16.67
CA HIS A 19 -5.54 -3.56 -16.45
C HIS A 19 -4.84 -2.57 -17.40
N ASP A 20 -5.00 -2.77 -18.71
CA ASP A 20 -4.32 -1.95 -19.73
C ASP A 20 -4.79 -0.50 -19.70
N LEU A 21 -6.10 -0.29 -19.57
CA LEU A 21 -6.71 1.05 -19.50
C LEU A 21 -6.27 1.79 -18.24
N LEU A 22 -6.15 1.09 -17.11
CA LEU A 22 -5.66 1.63 -15.86
C LEU A 22 -4.18 2.03 -15.96
N ILE A 23 -3.34 1.22 -16.60
CA ILE A 23 -1.93 1.57 -16.87
C ILE A 23 -1.84 2.80 -17.78
N GLU A 24 -2.61 2.84 -18.86
CA GLU A 24 -2.64 3.95 -19.82
C GLU A 24 -3.02 5.26 -19.12
N LYS A 25 -4.09 5.23 -18.33
CA LYS A 25 -4.59 6.40 -17.57
C LYS A 25 -3.81 6.68 -16.28
N LYS A 26 -2.86 5.82 -15.91
CA LYS A 26 -2.16 5.84 -14.61
C LYS A 26 -3.15 5.90 -13.45
N LEU A 27 -4.09 4.97 -13.40
CA LEU A 27 -5.11 4.85 -12.36
C LEU A 27 -5.01 3.49 -11.68
N HIS A 28 -5.57 3.36 -10.49
CA HIS A 28 -5.67 2.10 -9.77
C HIS A 28 -6.90 2.07 -8.87
N PHE A 29 -7.62 0.95 -8.82
CA PHE A 29 -8.68 0.75 -7.83
C PHE A 29 -8.08 0.23 -6.53
N ARG A 30 -8.16 1.02 -5.46
CA ARG A 30 -7.79 0.60 -4.10
C ARG A 30 -9.02 0.13 -3.33
N GLY A 31 -8.97 -1.11 -2.83
CA GLY A 31 -9.95 -1.65 -1.89
C GLY A 31 -9.78 -1.07 -0.48
N ASN A 32 -10.89 -0.82 0.22
CA ASN A 32 -10.94 -0.44 1.63
C ASN A 32 -12.08 -1.21 2.30
N LYS A 33 -12.15 -1.24 3.65
CA LYS A 33 -13.20 -1.99 4.37
C LYS A 33 -14.64 -1.65 3.96
N ASN A 34 -14.91 -0.40 3.56
CA ASN A 34 -16.27 0.10 3.31
C ASN A 34 -16.57 0.56 1.88
N SER A 35 -15.54 0.61 1.02
CA SER A 35 -15.67 1.06 -0.37
C SER A 35 -14.39 0.81 -1.17
N VAL A 36 -14.45 1.06 -2.47
CA VAL A 36 -13.33 1.19 -3.37
C VAL A 36 -13.05 2.67 -3.64
N SER A 37 -11.79 3.01 -3.86
CA SER A 37 -11.37 4.31 -4.37
C SER A 37 -10.65 4.13 -5.71
N LEU A 38 -10.98 4.95 -6.71
CA LEU A 38 -10.18 5.04 -7.93
C LEU A 38 -9.14 6.14 -7.74
N ILE A 39 -7.87 5.77 -7.62
CA ILE A 39 -6.76 6.68 -7.34
C ILE A 39 -5.91 6.92 -8.58
N SER A 40 -5.28 8.09 -8.63
CA SER A 40 -4.29 8.46 -9.62
C SER A 40 -2.89 8.06 -9.19
N LEU A 41 -2.17 7.48 -10.15
CA LEU A 41 -0.77 7.13 -10.09
C LEU A 41 0.09 8.11 -10.92
N ALA A 42 -0.52 9.15 -11.51
CA ALA A 42 0.22 10.23 -12.14
C ALA A 42 0.90 11.09 -11.06
N LYS A 43 2.12 11.54 -11.33
CA LYS A 43 2.94 12.29 -10.37
C LYS A 43 2.23 13.57 -9.88
N GLU A 44 1.58 14.27 -10.80
CA GLU A 44 0.93 15.57 -10.60
C GLU A 44 -0.29 15.47 -9.70
N THR A 45 -0.94 14.30 -9.66
CA THR A 45 -2.17 14.05 -8.90
C THR A 45 -2.05 12.80 -8.03
N ALA A 46 -0.82 12.46 -7.61
CA ALA A 46 -0.53 11.20 -6.94
C ALA A 46 -1.45 10.96 -5.74
N GLU A 47 -2.08 9.78 -5.69
CA GLU A 47 -2.99 9.33 -4.64
C GLU A 47 -4.27 10.18 -4.48
N LYS A 48 -4.54 11.14 -5.38
CA LYS A 48 -5.85 11.79 -5.52
C LYS A 48 -6.78 10.88 -6.28
N GLY A 49 -8.08 11.02 -6.07
CA GLY A 49 -9.02 10.11 -6.69
C GLY A 49 -10.46 10.33 -6.29
N VAL A 50 -11.30 9.41 -6.74
CA VAL A 50 -12.72 9.37 -6.43
C VAL A 50 -12.94 8.29 -5.35
N PRO A 51 -13.24 8.66 -4.10
CA PRO A 51 -13.48 7.70 -3.02
C PRO A 51 -14.94 7.20 -3.02
N ASN A 52 -15.25 6.27 -2.11
CA ASN A 52 -16.60 5.83 -1.78
C ASN A 52 -17.37 5.15 -2.92
N ILE A 53 -16.67 4.47 -3.82
CA ILE A 53 -17.29 3.68 -4.89
C ILE A 53 -17.72 2.33 -4.30
N LYS A 54 -18.99 1.97 -4.44
CA LYS A 54 -19.55 0.72 -3.86
C LYS A 54 -20.07 -0.28 -4.89
N GLU A 55 -20.23 0.15 -6.13
CA GLU A 55 -20.87 -0.59 -7.22
C GLU A 55 -19.95 -0.64 -8.43
N LYS A 56 -19.95 -1.76 -9.14
CA LYS A 56 -19.07 -2.03 -10.28
C LYS A 56 -19.38 -1.09 -11.44
N GLU A 57 -20.66 -0.95 -11.78
CA GLU A 57 -21.17 -0.11 -12.87
C GLU A 57 -20.79 1.35 -12.64
N LYS A 58 -20.84 1.80 -11.38
CA LYS A 58 -20.40 3.16 -11.02
C LYS A 58 -18.89 3.32 -11.19
N ALA A 59 -18.09 2.32 -10.80
CA ALA A 59 -16.65 2.32 -10.98
C ALA A 59 -16.25 2.41 -12.46
N GLU A 60 -16.86 1.58 -13.30
CA GLU A 60 -16.67 1.55 -14.75
C GLU A 60 -17.09 2.89 -15.39
N SER A 61 -18.25 3.42 -15.01
CA SER A 61 -18.70 4.73 -15.48
C SER A 61 -17.70 5.84 -15.14
N ILE A 62 -17.13 5.84 -13.94
CA ILE A 62 -16.10 6.82 -13.57
C ILE A 62 -14.83 6.62 -14.41
N LEU A 63 -14.38 5.37 -14.58
CA LEU A 63 -13.17 5.04 -15.33
C LEU A 63 -13.25 5.46 -16.81
N HIS A 64 -14.40 5.27 -17.46
CA HIS A 64 -14.58 5.61 -18.88
C HIS A 64 -14.79 7.10 -19.13
N ASN A 65 -15.30 7.84 -18.14
CA ASN A 65 -15.44 9.28 -18.22
C ASN A 65 -14.10 10.01 -17.99
N GLN A 66 -14.04 11.28 -18.38
CA GLN A 66 -12.89 12.14 -18.07
C GLN A 66 -12.89 12.47 -16.57
N ILE A 67 -11.84 12.04 -15.87
CA ILE A 67 -11.64 12.37 -14.45
C ILE A 67 -10.75 13.62 -14.40
N ILE A 68 -11.26 14.69 -13.78
CA ILE A 68 -10.50 15.91 -13.52
C ILE A 68 -10.10 15.87 -12.05
N LEU A 69 -8.80 15.78 -11.79
CA LEU A 69 -8.24 15.79 -10.44
C LEU A 69 -7.46 17.08 -10.20
N GLU A 70 -7.66 17.69 -9.04
CA GLU A 70 -6.88 18.84 -8.62
C GLU A 70 -5.49 18.41 -8.13
N GLU A 71 -4.48 19.18 -8.51
CA GLU A 71 -3.13 19.03 -7.97
C GLU A 71 -3.13 19.22 -6.43
N PRO A 72 -2.27 18.50 -5.71
CA PRO A 72 -2.14 18.69 -4.28
C PRO A 72 -1.62 20.11 -3.97
N LYS A 73 -2.27 20.79 -3.02
CA LYS A 73 -1.90 22.14 -2.57
C LYS A 73 -0.51 22.25 -1.93
N ARG A 74 0.12 21.11 -1.62
CA ARG A 74 1.44 21.02 -0.97
C ARG A 74 2.22 19.89 -1.62
N ASP A 75 3.53 19.98 -1.54
CA ASP A 75 4.41 18.90 -1.98
C ASP A 75 4.19 17.63 -1.12
N THR A 76 4.03 16.50 -1.80
CA THR A 76 3.77 15.19 -1.20
C THR A 76 4.67 14.11 -1.80
N PRO A 77 6.00 14.18 -1.58
CA PRO A 77 6.97 13.29 -2.22
C PRO A 77 6.75 11.81 -1.88
N GLU A 78 6.26 11.53 -0.67
CA GLU A 78 5.89 10.17 -0.25
C GLU A 78 4.74 9.58 -1.06
N LYS A 79 3.74 10.41 -1.43
CA LYS A 79 2.63 9.97 -2.28
C LYS A 79 3.07 9.77 -3.72
N VAL A 80 4.01 10.58 -4.21
CA VAL A 80 4.64 10.37 -5.53
C VAL A 80 5.40 9.04 -5.57
N LEU A 81 6.19 8.74 -4.53
CA LEU A 81 6.90 7.46 -4.41
C LEU A 81 5.93 6.28 -4.40
N GLN A 82 4.87 6.35 -3.59
CA GLN A 82 3.85 5.31 -3.48
C GLN A 82 3.14 5.07 -4.83
N ALA A 83 2.70 6.15 -5.48
CA ALA A 83 2.08 6.09 -6.80
C ALA A 83 3.00 5.43 -7.86
N TRP A 84 4.29 5.78 -7.84
CA TRP A 84 5.29 5.18 -8.72
C TRP A 84 5.46 3.68 -8.45
N ILE A 85 5.56 3.27 -7.18
CA ILE A 85 5.69 1.85 -6.78
C ILE A 85 4.49 1.04 -7.26
N ILE A 86 3.27 1.56 -7.09
CA ILE A 86 2.04 0.87 -7.52
C ILE A 86 2.01 0.75 -9.04
N LEU A 87 2.35 1.83 -9.76
CA LEU A 87 2.37 1.82 -11.23
C LEU A 87 3.41 0.85 -11.80
N ASP A 88 4.60 0.81 -11.18
CA ASP A 88 5.64 -0.16 -11.53
C ASP A 88 5.16 -1.60 -11.27
N ALA A 89 4.54 -1.85 -10.13
CA ALA A 89 3.99 -3.16 -9.80
C ALA A 89 2.91 -3.59 -10.79
N MET A 90 2.02 -2.69 -11.20
CA MET A 90 1.03 -2.99 -12.24
C MET A 90 1.70 -3.42 -13.55
N ARG A 91 2.74 -2.73 -13.99
CA ARG A 91 3.49 -3.07 -15.21
C ARG A 91 4.29 -4.37 -15.09
N ASN A 92 4.64 -4.77 -13.87
CA ASN A 92 5.50 -5.90 -13.56
C ASN A 92 4.72 -7.08 -12.93
N ASN A 93 3.50 -7.35 -13.41
CA ASN A 93 2.68 -8.48 -12.95
C ASN A 93 2.50 -8.54 -11.42
N GLY A 94 2.29 -7.38 -10.80
CA GLY A 94 2.11 -7.21 -9.36
C GLY A 94 3.40 -7.26 -8.56
N LYS A 95 4.59 -7.36 -9.18
CA LYS A 95 5.87 -7.39 -8.45
C LYS A 95 6.35 -5.99 -8.09
N LEU A 96 6.66 -5.78 -6.82
CA LEU A 96 7.22 -4.53 -6.35
C LEU A 96 8.65 -4.33 -6.88
N PRO A 97 9.10 -3.07 -7.06
CA PRO A 97 10.41 -2.69 -7.62
C PRO A 97 11.60 -2.98 -6.69
N PHE A 98 11.41 -3.78 -5.64
CA PHE A 98 12.44 -4.14 -4.68
C PHE A 98 13.16 -5.41 -5.15
N LYS A 99 14.38 -5.64 -4.64
CA LYS A 99 15.18 -6.83 -5.02
C LYS A 99 14.54 -8.14 -4.58
N GLU A 100 13.79 -8.11 -3.49
CA GLU A 100 12.98 -9.24 -3.07
C GLU A 100 11.72 -9.26 -3.95
N ASN A 101 11.39 -10.42 -4.54
CA ASN A 101 10.26 -10.61 -5.46
C ASN A 101 8.87 -10.46 -4.78
N LEU A 102 8.64 -9.34 -4.07
CA LEU A 102 7.45 -9.07 -3.29
C LEU A 102 6.26 -8.85 -4.24
N THR A 103 5.14 -9.48 -3.94
CA THR A 103 3.89 -9.34 -4.69
C THR A 103 2.99 -8.35 -3.96
N PHE A 104 2.59 -7.28 -4.64
CA PHE A 104 1.69 -6.24 -4.12
C PHE A 104 0.33 -6.83 -3.74
N ILE A 105 -0.20 -6.41 -2.58
CA ILE A 105 -1.55 -6.77 -2.11
C ILE A 105 -2.45 -5.54 -2.15
N THR A 106 -2.07 -4.48 -1.42
CA THR A 106 -2.86 -3.24 -1.34
C THR A 106 -2.00 -2.09 -0.82
N SER A 107 -2.49 -0.86 -0.97
CA SER A 107 -1.91 0.34 -0.36
C SER A 107 -2.89 1.02 0.60
N GLU A 108 -2.41 1.95 1.43
CA GLU A 108 -3.18 2.80 2.35
C GLU A 108 -4.22 2.05 3.21
N LEU A 109 -3.91 0.84 3.68
CA LEU A 109 -4.86 0.06 4.47
C LEU A 109 -5.04 0.68 5.86
N VAL A 110 -6.27 1.07 6.19
CA VAL A 110 -6.60 1.75 7.46
C VAL A 110 -7.38 0.83 8.39
N PHE A 111 -7.00 0.84 9.67
CA PHE A 111 -7.78 0.26 10.77
C PHE A 111 -8.07 1.31 11.83
N ALA A 112 -9.31 1.31 12.31
CA ALA A 112 -9.67 2.04 13.52
C ALA A 112 -8.85 1.50 14.69
N ASN A 113 -8.35 2.39 15.54
CA ASN A 113 -7.58 1.98 16.71
C ASN A 113 -8.49 1.28 17.72
N LYS A 114 -8.18 0.02 18.04
CA LYS A 114 -8.84 -0.77 19.08
C LYS A 114 -7.92 -0.91 20.28
N GLU A 115 -8.49 -0.95 21.48
CA GLU A 115 -7.73 -1.10 22.74
C GLU A 115 -6.82 -2.33 22.72
N GLU A 116 -7.30 -3.45 22.17
CA GLU A 116 -6.56 -4.70 22.01
C GLU A 116 -5.25 -4.57 21.19
N TYR A 117 -5.13 -3.56 20.32
CA TYR A 117 -3.92 -3.34 19.54
C TYR A 117 -2.79 -2.72 20.37
N GLN A 118 -3.11 -2.06 21.50
CA GLN A 118 -2.12 -1.44 22.38
C GLN A 118 -1.15 -0.51 21.62
N LEU A 119 -1.70 0.38 20.79
CA LEU A 119 -0.94 1.36 20.01
C LEU A 119 -0.45 2.51 20.90
N SER A 120 0.67 3.15 20.53
CA SER A 120 1.27 4.24 21.30
C SER A 120 0.45 5.54 21.30
N LYS A 121 -0.35 5.75 20.24
CA LYS A 121 -1.21 6.92 20.08
C LYS A 121 -2.68 6.51 20.22
N PRO A 122 -3.27 6.56 21.43
CA PRO A 122 -4.67 6.22 21.63
C PRO A 122 -5.57 7.16 20.79
N ASN A 123 -6.65 6.63 20.23
CA ASN A 123 -7.65 7.36 19.42
C ASN A 123 -7.21 7.79 18.01
N ARG A 124 -6.04 7.37 17.53
CA ARG A 124 -5.63 7.62 16.15
C ARG A 124 -5.64 6.34 15.34
N ASP A 125 -6.41 6.34 14.25
CA ASP A 125 -6.38 5.26 13.25
C ASP A 125 -4.96 4.99 12.77
N ILE A 126 -4.70 3.72 12.53
CA ILE A 126 -3.42 3.26 12.02
C ILE A 126 -3.57 2.92 10.54
N ARG A 127 -2.57 3.33 9.77
CA ARG A 127 -2.52 3.13 8.33
C ARG A 127 -1.19 2.48 7.98
N ASN A 128 -1.25 1.53 7.06
CA ASN A 128 -0.06 1.06 6.37
C ASN A 128 0.00 1.63 4.95
N ASP A 129 1.20 2.00 4.51
CA ASP A 129 1.41 2.56 3.17
C ASP A 129 1.29 1.47 2.08
N VAL A 130 2.02 0.36 2.22
CA VAL A 130 2.00 -0.76 1.26
C VAL A 130 2.08 -2.12 1.96
N LEU A 131 1.21 -3.05 1.55
CA LEU A 131 1.26 -4.46 1.92
C LEU A 131 1.68 -5.32 0.73
N ALA A 132 2.51 -6.32 1.01
CA ALA A 132 2.95 -7.30 0.04
C ALA A 132 3.13 -8.68 0.66
N ILE A 133 3.37 -9.69 -0.17
CA ILE A 133 3.82 -11.02 0.26
C ILE A 133 5.11 -11.41 -0.47
N ASP A 134 6.04 -12.04 0.23
CA ASP A 134 7.25 -12.58 -0.38
C ASP A 134 7.09 -14.04 -0.86
N ASN A 135 8.14 -14.61 -1.43
CA ASN A 135 8.12 -15.97 -1.96
C ASN A 135 8.05 -17.06 -0.88
N ASP A 136 8.38 -16.72 0.37
CA ASP A 136 8.29 -17.62 1.52
C ASP A 136 6.91 -17.52 2.21
N ASN A 137 6.00 -16.74 1.63
CA ASN A 137 4.67 -16.41 2.13
C ASN A 137 4.67 -15.61 3.44
N ASN A 138 5.69 -14.78 3.68
CA ASN A 138 5.68 -13.82 4.77
C ASN A 138 4.93 -12.55 4.35
N LEU A 139 4.05 -12.04 5.21
CA LEU A 139 3.40 -10.75 5.00
C LEU A 139 4.42 -9.62 5.22
N CYS A 140 4.60 -8.76 4.24
CA CYS A 140 5.53 -7.63 4.31
C CYS A 140 4.75 -6.33 4.57
N ILE A 141 4.99 -5.72 5.73
CA ILE A 141 4.49 -4.40 6.11
C ILE A 141 5.52 -3.38 5.68
N ILE A 142 5.17 -2.56 4.70
CA ILE A 142 6.09 -1.62 4.08
C ILE A 142 5.63 -0.19 4.37
N GLU A 143 6.50 0.60 5.00
CA GLU A 143 6.27 2.01 5.31
C GLU A 143 7.25 2.88 4.53
N LEU A 144 6.75 3.96 3.94
CA LEU A 144 7.49 4.85 3.06
C LEU A 144 7.80 6.16 3.79
N LYS A 145 9.02 6.68 3.63
CA LYS A 145 9.36 8.05 4.02
C LYS A 145 10.25 8.73 3.00
N TYR A 146 10.00 10.03 2.80
CA TYR A 146 10.87 10.89 2.01
C TYR A 146 12.14 11.36 2.77
N SER A 147 12.28 11.01 4.05
CA SER A 147 13.44 11.36 4.88
C SER A 147 13.74 10.27 5.92
N ARG A 148 15.00 10.20 6.38
CA ARG A 148 15.42 9.19 7.35
C ARG A 148 15.00 9.56 8.77
N VAL A 149 13.90 8.98 9.23
CA VAL A 149 13.34 9.15 10.58
C VAL A 149 12.92 7.81 11.18
N ASN A 150 13.18 7.59 12.47
CA ASN A 150 12.83 6.34 13.15
C ASN A 150 11.31 6.09 13.27
N GLU A 151 10.48 7.12 13.04
CA GLU A 151 9.01 7.00 13.08
C GLU A 151 8.50 5.93 12.12
N VAL A 152 9.12 5.78 10.93
CA VAL A 152 8.73 4.75 9.94
C VAL A 152 8.83 3.34 10.52
N LYS A 153 9.85 3.10 11.34
CA LYS A 153 10.10 1.80 11.96
C LYS A 153 9.05 1.54 13.04
N LYS A 154 8.73 2.55 13.83
CA LYS A 154 7.64 2.47 14.81
C LYS A 154 6.31 2.16 14.13
N GLN A 155 6.00 2.80 13.00
CA GLN A 155 4.77 2.53 12.25
C GLN A 155 4.67 1.06 11.80
N THR A 156 5.76 0.47 11.26
CA THR A 156 5.76 -0.96 10.90
C THR A 156 5.51 -1.88 12.10
N ILE A 157 6.09 -1.56 13.26
CA ILE A 157 5.90 -2.32 14.51
C ILE A 157 4.48 -2.16 15.04
N GLU A 158 3.90 -0.97 14.97
CA GLU A 158 2.52 -0.72 15.38
C GLU A 158 1.53 -1.45 14.47
N PHE A 159 1.76 -1.48 13.15
CA PHE A 159 0.87 -2.18 12.22
C PHE A 159 0.96 -3.71 12.36
N GLU A 160 2.12 -4.25 12.76
CA GLU A 160 2.26 -5.66 13.12
C GLU A 160 1.28 -6.07 14.23
N LYS A 161 1.04 -5.20 15.22
CA LYS A 161 0.07 -5.47 16.29
C LYS A 161 -1.36 -5.60 15.74
N VAL A 162 -1.71 -4.80 14.74
CA VAL A 162 -3.01 -4.90 14.04
C VAL A 162 -3.10 -6.25 13.33
N VAL A 163 -2.07 -6.60 12.56
CA VAL A 163 -2.03 -7.88 11.82
C VAL A 163 -2.24 -9.08 12.74
N LYS A 164 -1.59 -9.08 13.91
CA LYS A 164 -1.73 -10.17 14.90
C LYS A 164 -3.13 -10.26 15.49
N ASN A 165 -3.81 -9.13 15.70
CA ASN A 165 -5.18 -9.12 16.22
C ASN A 165 -6.24 -9.39 15.15
N GLU A 166 -5.97 -9.07 13.88
CA GLU A 166 -6.88 -9.21 12.74
C GLU A 166 -6.46 -10.38 11.82
N THR A 167 -5.92 -11.45 12.41
CA THR A 167 -5.22 -12.53 11.68
C THR A 167 -6.07 -13.16 10.57
N GLU A 168 -7.35 -13.44 10.83
CA GLU A 168 -8.24 -14.04 9.82
C GLU A 168 -8.46 -13.11 8.61
N PHE A 169 -8.61 -11.81 8.86
CA PHE A 169 -8.74 -10.81 7.80
C PHE A 169 -7.52 -10.82 6.88
N PHE A 170 -6.31 -10.80 7.45
CA PHE A 170 -5.08 -10.79 6.65
C PHE A 170 -4.84 -12.10 5.89
N HIS A 171 -5.19 -13.26 6.47
CA HIS A 171 -5.16 -14.53 5.73
C HIS A 171 -6.05 -14.49 4.48
N GLN A 172 -7.30 -14.03 4.64
CA GLN A 172 -8.24 -13.96 3.52
C GLN A 172 -7.87 -12.88 2.52
N LEU A 173 -7.31 -11.75 2.96
CA LEU A 173 -6.80 -10.69 2.07
C LEU A 173 -5.65 -11.18 1.20
N VAL A 174 -4.66 -11.87 1.81
CA VAL A 174 -3.53 -12.46 1.08
C VAL A 174 -4.02 -13.47 0.04
N LEU A 175 -4.90 -14.39 0.45
CA LEU A 175 -5.46 -15.40 -0.43
C LEU A 175 -6.20 -14.78 -1.61
N LEU A 176 -6.97 -13.72 -1.37
CA LEU A 176 -7.73 -13.01 -2.40
C LEU A 176 -6.82 -12.42 -3.49
N TYR A 177 -5.72 -11.75 -3.10
CA TYR A 177 -4.86 -11.04 -4.07
C TYR A 177 -3.83 -11.92 -4.75
N THR A 178 -3.38 -12.99 -4.09
CA THR A 178 -2.16 -13.71 -4.50
C THR A 178 -2.40 -15.19 -4.75
N ASN A 179 -3.57 -15.71 -4.36
CA ASN A 179 -3.86 -17.14 -4.31
C ASN A 179 -2.86 -17.95 -3.46
N GLN A 180 -2.08 -17.27 -2.60
CA GLN A 180 -1.14 -17.87 -1.66
C GLN A 180 -1.74 -17.92 -0.25
N LYS A 181 -1.16 -18.76 0.61
CA LYS A 181 -1.49 -18.81 2.02
C LYS A 181 -0.39 -18.13 2.81
N TRP A 182 -0.71 -17.02 3.47
CA TRP A 182 0.18 -16.43 4.47
C TRP A 182 0.56 -17.47 5.53
N ASN A 183 1.84 -17.53 5.88
CA ASN A 183 2.39 -18.50 6.83
C ASN A 183 2.32 -18.04 8.31
N GLY A 184 1.78 -16.84 8.58
CA GLY A 184 1.71 -16.22 9.91
C GLY A 184 2.93 -15.34 10.27
N SER A 185 4.00 -15.38 9.49
CA SER A 185 5.22 -14.59 9.69
C SER A 185 5.13 -13.21 9.04
N ILE A 186 5.73 -12.21 9.68
CA ILE A 186 5.64 -10.81 9.27
C ILE A 186 7.06 -10.26 9.10
N ARG A 187 7.33 -9.64 7.94
CA ARG A 187 8.50 -8.82 7.68
C ARG A 187 8.12 -7.35 7.77
N LYS A 188 8.98 -6.54 8.38
CA LYS A 188 8.79 -5.10 8.56
C LYS A 188 9.84 -4.38 7.74
N ILE A 189 9.41 -3.54 6.81
CA ILE A 189 10.29 -2.91 5.82
C ILE A 189 10.09 -1.40 5.87
N ALA A 190 11.17 -0.67 6.10
CA ALA A 190 11.22 0.78 5.98
C ALA A 190 11.87 1.15 4.65
N VAL A 191 11.18 1.95 3.85
CA VAL A 191 11.67 2.44 2.55
C VAL A 191 11.91 3.94 2.62
N TRP A 192 13.14 4.37 2.33
CA TRP A 192 13.54 5.78 2.46
C TRP A 192 14.71 6.16 1.55
N PRO A 193 15.03 7.45 1.34
CA PRO A 193 16.10 7.79 0.40
C PRO A 193 17.48 7.39 0.90
N ASN A 194 18.38 7.07 -0.04
CA ASN A 194 19.79 6.76 0.17
C ASN A 194 20.58 8.01 0.60
N THR A 195 20.34 8.44 1.82
CA THR A 195 20.96 9.63 2.43
C THR A 195 21.67 9.22 3.71
N LYS A 196 22.68 10.00 4.15
CA LYS A 196 23.32 9.76 5.44
C LYS A 196 22.28 9.89 6.56
N GLY A 197 22.16 8.86 7.39
CA GLY A 197 21.16 8.78 8.45
C GLY A 197 21.76 8.48 9.81
N LYS A 198 20.91 8.50 10.84
CA LYS A 198 21.29 8.03 12.18
C LYS A 198 21.54 6.52 12.16
N ALA A 199 22.52 6.07 12.94
CA ALA A 199 22.85 4.66 13.08
C ALA A 199 21.65 3.84 13.58
N ARG A 200 21.59 2.56 13.19
CA ARG A 200 20.58 1.60 13.63
C ARG A 200 20.61 1.48 15.16
N THR A 201 19.47 1.69 15.81
CA THR A 201 19.29 1.38 17.23
C THR A 201 18.87 -0.09 17.38
N GLN A 202 19.22 -0.71 18.50
CA GLN A 202 18.86 -2.11 18.79
C GLN A 202 17.34 -2.34 18.81
N GLU A 203 16.56 -1.30 19.16
CA GLU A 203 15.08 -1.30 19.18
C GLU A 203 14.47 -1.64 17.81
N TYR A 204 15.18 -1.39 16.71
CA TYR A 204 14.69 -1.64 15.35
C TYR A 204 15.57 -2.62 14.57
N ALA A 205 16.14 -3.60 15.28
CA ALA A 205 17.00 -4.63 14.71
C ALA A 205 16.23 -5.62 13.81
N ASP A 206 14.91 -5.67 13.91
CA ASP A 206 14.00 -6.52 13.15
C ASP A 206 13.29 -5.79 11.99
N VAL A 207 13.53 -4.49 11.84
CA VAL A 207 13.04 -3.71 10.69
C VAL A 207 14.13 -3.67 9.63
N GLU A 208 13.79 -4.17 8.45
CA GLU A 208 14.61 -4.15 7.24
C GLU A 208 14.57 -2.75 6.60
N GLU A 209 15.64 -2.38 5.91
CA GLU A 209 15.77 -1.05 5.30
C GLU A 209 16.04 -1.19 3.81
N VAL A 210 15.12 -0.67 2.99
CA VAL A 210 15.32 -0.51 1.56
C VAL A 210 15.57 0.96 1.29
N ASN A 211 16.65 1.25 0.55
CA ASN A 211 17.01 2.63 0.22
C ASN A 211 16.66 2.92 -1.23
N TYR A 212 16.19 4.12 -1.53
CA TYR A 212 15.95 4.53 -2.91
C TYR A 212 16.76 5.76 -3.32
N SER A 213 17.00 5.89 -4.62
CA SER A 213 17.53 7.11 -5.25
C SER A 213 16.52 7.61 -6.28
N GLN A 214 16.29 8.92 -6.30
CA GLN A 214 15.36 9.56 -7.23
C GLN A 214 16.15 10.30 -8.32
N ASN A 215 15.91 9.96 -9.59
CA ASN A 215 16.51 10.60 -10.75
C ASN A 215 15.39 11.20 -11.62
N GLY A 216 15.15 12.50 -11.48
CA GLY A 216 14.03 13.16 -12.15
C GLY A 216 12.68 12.61 -11.67
N ASN A 217 11.99 11.87 -12.54
CA ASN A 217 10.68 11.27 -12.27
C ASN A 217 10.75 9.78 -11.90
N ASP A 218 11.94 9.18 -11.94
CA ASP A 218 12.12 7.76 -11.71
C ASP A 218 12.79 7.48 -10.36
N PHE A 219 12.51 6.30 -9.82
CA PHE A 219 13.08 5.78 -8.58
C PHE A 219 13.87 4.51 -8.86
N SER A 220 14.90 4.27 -8.05
CA SER A 220 15.74 3.06 -8.08
C SER A 220 16.00 2.59 -6.65
N PHE A 221 16.01 1.27 -6.43
CA PHE A 221 16.09 0.63 -5.10
C PHE A 221 17.28 -0.34 -5.00
#